data_AF-A0A0G0RU80-F1
#
_entry.id   AF-A0A0G0RU80-F1
#
_cell.length_a   1.000
_cell.length_b   1.000
_cell.length_c   1.000
_cell.angle_alpha   90.00
_cell.angle_beta   90.00
_cell.angle_gamma   90.00
#
_symmetry.space_group_name_H-M   'P 1'
#
loop_
_entity.id
_entity.type
_entity.pdbx_description
1 polymer ?
#
loop_
_entity_poly.entity_id
_entity_poly.type
_entity_poly.pdbx_seq_one_letter_code
_entity_poly.pdbx_strand_id
1 'polypeptide(L)'
;MEKMITLAKKESLAGRRRVLGILDNSKEETSILFGSVVKAFSGKTSGFTRIVSLPRRLGDNAETVRLEWTEKVEYETKAKEEKKAKKVETKEVKKEVKKVEKKSVKKEVKSKK
;
A
#
# COMPACT_ATOMS: atom_id res chain seq x y z
N MET A 1 -11.19 -3.10 16.86
CA MET A 1 -9.94 -2.65 16.21
C MET A 1 -9.03 -1.84 17.12
N GLU A 2 -9.54 -0.83 17.83
CA GLU A 2 -8.70 0.14 18.56
C GLU A 2 -7.78 -0.48 19.62
N LYS A 3 -8.31 -1.45 20.37
CA LYS A 3 -7.54 -2.23 21.35
C LYS A 3 -6.41 -3.05 20.69
N MET A 4 -6.59 -3.53 19.45
CA MET A 4 -5.56 -4.28 18.74
C MET A 4 -4.35 -3.41 18.40
N ILE A 5 -4.58 -2.19 17.92
CA ILE A 5 -3.49 -1.24 17.62
C ILE A 5 -2.76 -0.85 18.91
N THR A 6 -3.51 -0.64 19.99
CA THR A 6 -2.92 -0.34 21.30
C THR A 6 -2.02 -1.48 21.79
N LEU A 7 -2.44 -2.74 21.59
CA LEU A 7 -1.61 -3.91 21.88
C LEU A 7 -0.40 -3.99 20.94
N ALA A 8 -0.59 -3.65 19.67
CA ALA A 8 0.47 -3.67 18.67
C ALA A 8 1.57 -2.64 18.97
N LYS A 9 1.20 -1.42 19.40
CA LYS A 9 2.15 -0.39 19.83
C LYS A 9 3.01 -0.79 21.03
N LYS A 10 2.53 -1.69 21.89
CA LYS A 10 3.28 -2.20 23.07
C LYS A 10 4.29 -3.30 22.73
N GLU A 11 4.20 -3.88 21.54
CA GLU A 11 5.14 -4.89 21.00
C GLU A 11 5.50 -6.06 21.95
N SER A 12 4.55 -6.56 22.73
CA SER A 12 4.80 -7.71 23.61
C SER A 12 4.43 -9.04 22.96
N LEU A 13 5.12 -10.13 23.34
CA LEU A 13 4.82 -11.49 22.88
C LEU A 13 3.37 -11.90 23.22
N ALA A 14 2.92 -11.58 24.43
CA ALA A 14 1.55 -11.82 24.86
C ALA A 14 0.54 -11.00 24.04
N GLY A 15 0.87 -9.76 23.70
CA GLY A 15 0.07 -8.91 22.82
C GLY A 15 -0.05 -9.48 21.41
N ARG A 16 1.07 -9.95 20.83
CA ARG A 16 1.09 -10.63 19.52
C ARG A 16 0.20 -11.88 19.50
N ARG A 17 0.31 -12.74 20.53
CA ARG A 17 -0.53 -13.96 20.63
C ARG A 17 -2.02 -13.64 20.73
N ARG A 18 -2.40 -12.60 21.48
CA ARG A 18 -3.80 -12.14 21.56
C ARG A 18 -4.31 -11.63 20.22
N VAL A 19 -3.51 -10.83 19.51
CA VAL A 19 -3.90 -10.32 18.19
C VAL A 19 -4.05 -11.45 17.18
N LEU A 20 -3.14 -12.43 17.18
CA LEU A 20 -3.25 -13.62 16.32
C LEU A 20 -4.57 -14.36 16.54
N GLY A 21 -5.00 -14.55 17.79
CA GLY A 21 -6.30 -15.18 18.07
C GLY A 21 -7.51 -14.37 17.63
N ILE A 22 -7.39 -13.04 17.51
CA ILE A 22 -8.48 -12.17 17.02
C ILE A 22 -8.54 -12.15 15.48
N LEU A 23 -7.40 -12.31 14.81
CA LEU A 23 -7.27 -12.32 13.36
C LEU A 23 -7.26 -13.74 12.79
N ASP A 24 -7.98 -14.68 13.41
CA ASP A 24 -8.10 -16.08 12.96
C ASP A 24 -6.75 -16.77 12.65
N ASN A 25 -5.71 -16.45 13.44
CA ASN A 25 -4.32 -16.92 13.27
C ASN A 25 -3.64 -16.51 11.96
N SER A 26 -4.10 -15.44 11.31
CA SER A 26 -3.47 -14.86 10.13
C SER A 26 -2.14 -14.17 10.47
N LYS A 27 -1.05 -14.79 10.02
CA LYS A 27 0.32 -14.26 10.22
C LYS A 27 0.58 -13.03 9.36
N GLU A 28 0.02 -12.99 8.15
CA GLU A 28 0.24 -11.90 7.19
C GLU A 28 -0.36 -10.59 7.71
N GLU A 29 -1.64 -10.62 8.10
CA GLU A 29 -2.34 -9.45 8.65
C GLU A 29 -1.72 -8.97 9.96
N THR A 30 -1.31 -9.91 10.82
CA THR A 30 -0.61 -9.57 12.05
C THR A 30 0.71 -8.87 11.75
N SER A 31 1.47 -9.33 10.76
CA SER A 31 2.74 -8.70 10.38
C SER A 31 2.54 -7.29 9.82
N ILE A 32 1.50 -7.08 9.00
CA ILE A 32 1.12 -5.75 8.49
C ILE A 32 0.74 -4.81 9.65
N LEU A 33 -0.05 -5.31 10.61
CA LEU A 33 -0.48 -4.53 11.76
C LEU A 33 0.70 -4.06 12.61
N PHE A 34 1.61 -4.96 12.97
CA PHE A 34 2.79 -4.62 13.79
C PHE A 34 3.86 -3.84 13.02
N GLY A 35 3.83 -3.87 11.68
CA GLY A 35 4.75 -3.13 10.82
C GLY A 35 4.21 -1.77 10.39
N SER A 36 3.53 -1.73 9.25
CA SER A 36 3.13 -0.48 8.58
C SER A 36 2.08 0.31 9.35
N VAL A 37 1.13 -0.37 9.98
CA VAL A 37 0.03 0.30 10.71
C VAL A 37 0.54 0.97 11.97
N VAL A 38 1.30 0.26 12.81
CA VAL A 38 1.88 0.85 14.04
C VAL A 38 2.81 2.03 13.73
N LYS A 39 3.59 1.93 12.65
CA LYS A 39 4.49 3.02 12.22
C LYS A 39 3.72 4.29 11.86
N ALA A 40 2.61 4.16 11.14
CA ALA A 40 1.75 5.30 10.81
C ALA A 40 1.31 5.99 12.11
N PHE A 41 0.69 5.25 13.03
CA PHE A 41 0.11 5.79 14.26
C PHE A 41 1.09 6.03 15.42
N SER A 42 2.39 6.14 15.16
CA SER A 42 3.42 6.28 16.21
C SER A 42 3.18 7.50 17.12
N GLY A 43 2.83 8.65 16.54
CA GLY A 43 2.57 9.91 17.25
C GLY A 43 1.20 10.02 17.94
N LYS A 44 0.32 9.02 17.78
CA LYS A 44 -1.07 9.09 18.26
C LYS A 44 -1.37 8.13 19.40
N THR A 45 -2.03 8.61 20.47
CA THR A 45 -2.36 7.78 21.63
C THR A 45 -3.69 7.03 21.49
N SER A 46 -4.66 7.61 20.77
CA SER A 46 -6.03 7.10 20.65
C SER A 46 -6.73 7.64 19.38
N GLY A 47 -7.93 7.14 19.06
CA GLY A 47 -8.70 7.59 17.91
C GLY A 47 -8.05 7.16 16.60
N PHE A 48 -7.77 5.87 16.46
CA PHE A 48 -7.07 5.34 15.28
C PHE A 48 -8.01 5.23 14.06
N THR A 49 -9.29 5.00 14.30
CA THR A 49 -10.34 4.86 13.28
C THR A 49 -11.29 6.05 13.27
N ARG A 50 -11.86 6.37 12.11
CA ARG A 50 -12.92 7.36 11.91
C ARG A 50 -14.13 6.70 11.25
N ILE A 51 -15.31 7.19 11.60
CA ILE A 51 -16.60 6.83 10.97
C ILE A 51 -17.03 8.00 10.09
N VAL A 52 -17.35 7.71 8.83
CA VAL A 52 -17.94 8.66 7.89
C VAL A 52 -19.33 8.16 7.51
N SER A 53 -20.36 8.96 7.79
CA SER A 53 -21.73 8.61 7.41
C SER A 53 -21.89 8.61 5.91
N LEU A 54 -22.55 7.57 5.39
CA LEU A 54 -22.90 7.47 3.98
C LEU A 54 -24.41 7.56 3.81
N PRO A 55 -24.89 7.79 2.57
CA PRO A 55 -26.31 7.68 2.27
C PRO A 55 -26.87 6.31 2.65
N ARG A 56 -28.17 6.26 2.91
CA ARG A 56 -28.85 5.02 3.25
C ARG A 56 -28.82 4.02 2.10
N ARG A 57 -28.74 2.74 2.44
CA ARG A 57 -28.72 1.66 1.46
C ARG A 57 -30.08 1.55 0.77
N LEU A 58 -30.03 1.41 -0.55
CA LEU A 58 -31.22 1.25 -1.37
C LEU A 58 -31.85 -0.14 -1.13
N GLY A 59 -33.17 -0.19 -0.96
CA GLY A 59 -33.94 -1.42 -0.80
C GLY A 59 -34.40 -1.66 0.65
N ASP A 60 -33.51 -1.51 1.62
CA ASP A 60 -33.83 -1.73 3.04
C ASP A 60 -33.69 -0.48 3.91
N ASN A 61 -33.32 0.66 3.32
CA ASN A 61 -33.18 1.95 3.99
C ASN A 61 -32.20 1.90 5.19
N ALA A 62 -31.26 0.95 5.19
CA ALA A 62 -30.31 0.78 6.27
C ALA A 62 -29.33 1.96 6.33
N GLU A 63 -29.02 2.43 7.53
CA GLU A 63 -27.97 3.41 7.75
C GLU A 63 -26.61 2.76 7.50
N THR A 64 -25.80 3.38 6.63
CA THR A 64 -24.47 2.85 6.30
C THR A 64 -23.38 3.85 6.63
N VAL A 65 -22.21 3.30 6.95
CA VAL A 65 -21.04 4.10 7.31
C VAL A 65 -19.79 3.50 6.66
N ARG A 66 -18.84 4.38 6.34
CA ARG A 66 -17.48 3.98 5.99
C ARG A 66 -16.60 4.07 7.23
N LEU A 67 -15.97 2.95 7.57
CA LEU A 67 -14.95 2.87 8.61
C LEU A 67 -13.57 3.00 7.96
N GLU A 68 -12.81 4.01 8.37
CA GLU A 68 -11.48 4.30 7.80
C GLU A 68 -10.42 4.55 8.87
N TRP A 69 -9.15 4.40 8.48
CA TRP A 69 -8.02 4.83 9.28
C TRP A 69 -7.94 6.36 9.32
N THR A 70 -7.61 6.92 10.48
CA THR A 70 -7.45 8.38 10.59
C THR A 70 -6.20 8.88 9.88
N GLU A 71 -5.15 8.05 9.86
CA GLU A 71 -3.89 8.35 9.17
C GLU A 71 -3.72 7.45 7.96
N LYS A 72 -2.94 7.92 7.00
CA LYS A 72 -2.66 7.15 5.78
C LYS A 72 -1.65 6.05 6.13
N VAL A 73 -2.14 4.81 6.17
CA VAL A 73 -1.27 3.64 6.22
C VAL A 73 -0.77 3.38 4.81
N GLU A 74 0.55 3.39 4.62
CA GLU A 74 1.15 2.90 3.39
C GLU A 74 1.20 1.37 3.42
N TYR A 75 0.41 0.75 2.56
CA TYR A 75 0.46 -0.68 2.32
C TYR A 75 0.99 -0.91 0.90
N GLU A 76 1.93 -1.85 0.78
CA GLU A 76 2.35 -2.37 -0.51
C GLU A 76 1.24 -3.30 -1.00
N THR A 77 0.30 -2.75 -1.77
CA THR A 77 -0.55 -3.60 -2.58
C THR A 77 0.30 -4.24 -3.64
N LYS A 78 0.11 -5.54 -3.89
CA LYS A 78 0.63 -6.20 -5.10
C LYS A 78 0.23 -5.45 -6.39
N ALA A 79 -0.86 -4.67 -6.36
CA ALA A 79 -1.26 -3.73 -7.43
C ALA A 79 -0.33 -2.50 -7.62
N LYS A 80 0.45 -2.11 -6.60
CA LYS A 80 1.50 -1.07 -6.70
C LYS A 80 2.79 -1.63 -7.33
N GLU A 81 3.06 -2.93 -7.18
CA GLU A 81 4.17 -3.59 -7.88
C GLU A 81 3.88 -3.68 -9.38
N GLU A 82 2.66 -4.03 -9.81
CA GLU A 82 2.30 -4.02 -11.23
C GLU A 82 2.41 -2.63 -11.86
N LYS A 83 2.02 -1.57 -11.13
CA LYS A 83 2.16 -0.18 -11.60
C LYS A 83 3.61 0.31 -11.59
N LYS A 84 4.48 -0.20 -10.71
CA LYS A 84 5.93 0.08 -10.77
C LYS A 84 6.60 -0.72 -11.89
N ALA A 85 6.27 -1.99 -12.08
CA ALA A 85 6.78 -2.84 -13.16
C ALA A 85 6.44 -2.27 -14.55
N LYS A 86 5.18 -1.89 -14.80
CA LYS A 86 4.78 -1.23 -16.06
C LYS A 86 5.48 0.13 -16.30
N LYS A 87 5.87 0.85 -15.24
CA LYS A 87 6.57 2.14 -15.35
C LYS A 87 8.08 1.98 -15.55
N VAL A 88 8.66 0.83 -15.18
CA VAL A 88 10.06 0.50 -15.43
C VAL A 88 10.22 -0.03 -16.87
N GLU A 89 9.34 -0.93 -17.34
CA GLU A 89 9.36 -1.42 -18.73
C GLU A 89 9.17 -0.29 -19.76
N THR A 90 8.27 0.66 -19.52
CA THR A 90 8.07 1.81 -20.43
C THR A 90 9.25 2.80 -20.44
N LYS A 91 10.11 2.80 -19.41
CA LYS A 91 11.34 3.61 -19.38
C LYS A 91 12.52 2.90 -20.07
N GLU A 92 12.59 1.57 -20.02
CA GLU A 92 13.65 0.80 -20.70
C GLU A 92 13.43 0.75 -22.22
N VAL A 93 12.18 0.53 -22.67
CA VAL A 93 11.86 0.57 -24.12
C VAL A 93 12.13 1.95 -24.72
N LYS A 94 11.88 3.06 -24.00
CA LYS A 94 12.23 4.42 -24.49
C LYS A 94 13.75 4.71 -24.48
N LYS A 95 14.54 3.99 -23.67
CA LYS A 95 16.00 4.15 -23.63
C LYS A 95 16.70 3.36 -24.74
N GLU A 96 16.14 2.22 -25.14
CA GLU A 96 16.68 1.42 -26.25
C GLU A 96 16.35 2.02 -27.62
N VAL A 97 15.12 2.53 -27.85
CA VAL A 97 14.77 3.17 -29.13
C VAL A 97 15.64 4.41 -29.41
N LYS A 98 15.96 5.23 -28.39
CA LYS A 98 16.87 6.39 -28.53
C LYS A 98 18.34 6.01 -28.77
N LYS A 99 18.75 4.77 -28.45
CA LYS A 99 20.13 4.29 -28.66
C LYS A 99 20.32 3.69 -30.05
N VAL A 100 19.25 3.18 -30.66
CA VAL A 100 19.26 2.66 -32.04
C VAL A 100 19.26 3.80 -33.06
N GLU A 101 18.47 4.86 -32.88
CA GLU A 101 18.44 6.02 -33.79
C GLU A 101 19.77 6.82 -33.85
N LYS A 102 20.53 6.90 -32.74
CA LYS A 102 21.84 7.57 -32.77
C LYS A 102 22.95 6.76 -33.46
N LYS A 103 22.76 5.44 -33.65
CA LYS A 103 23.73 4.57 -34.36
C LYS A 103 23.47 4.53 -35.86
N SER A 104 22.23 4.67 -36.33
CA SER A 104 21.91 4.72 -37.77
C SER A 104 22.41 6.01 -38.43
N VAL A 105 22.23 7.18 -37.80
CA VAL A 105 22.66 8.47 -38.37
C VAL A 105 24.20 8.59 -38.50
N LYS A 106 24.97 7.91 -37.63
CA LYS A 106 26.45 7.94 -37.72
C LYS A 106 27.03 7.03 -38.81
N LYS A 107 26.25 6.08 -39.36
CA LYS A 107 26.71 5.18 -40.42
C LYS A 107 26.52 5.79 -41.82
N GLU A 108 25.46 6.54 -42.06
CA GLU A 108 25.21 7.18 -43.36
C GLU A 108 26.14 8.36 -43.68
N VAL A 109 26.65 9.09 -42.67
CA VAL A 109 27.58 10.22 -42.93
C VAL A 109 29.00 9.73 -43.30
N LYS A 110 29.36 8.47 -43.00
CA LYS A 110 30.68 7.90 -43.33
C LYS A 110 30.75 7.22 -44.70
N SER A 111 29.63 7.02 -45.40
CA SER A 111 29.60 6.37 -46.72
C SER A 111 29.45 7.33 -47.90
N LYS A 112 29.66 8.64 -47.68
CA LYS A 112 29.48 9.67 -48.72
C LYS A 112 30.62 10.71 -48.81
N LYS A 113 31.82 10.39 -48.30
CA LYS A 113 33.03 11.19 -48.53
C LYS A 113 34.13 10.32 -49.13
#